data_AF-A0A4R0RVW3-F1
#
_entry.id   AF-A0A4R0RVW3-F1
#
_cell.length_a   1.000
_cell.length_b   1.000
_cell.length_c   1.000
_cell.angle_alpha   90.00
_cell.angle_beta   90.00
_cell.angle_gamma   90.00
#
_symmetry.space_group_name_H-M   'P 1'
#
loop_
_entity.id
_entity.type
_entity.pdbx_description
1 polymer ?
#
loop_
_entity_poly.entity_id
_entity_poly.type
_entity_poly.pdbx_seq_one_letter_code
_entity_poly.pdbx_strand_id
1 'polypeptide(L)'
;MDPSLRLVPATGPKAAALQDTSSNFGLHDTLRYGPRSIAAEVQTTSTVKERLENWEETQDNLKLTMLRNVYGLHAPVRMLLERKSVAMNAHMPAFSTSNVHLDVLMGRDETLDTVDFMMPNGTLRQPLDIHAEMERKLRM
;
A
#
# COMPACT_ATOMS: atom_id res chain seq x y z
N MET A 1 -11.01 -5.59 3.88
CA MET A 1 -10.00 -5.77 4.94
C MET A 1 -10.67 -6.47 6.10
N ASP A 2 -10.22 -7.68 6.42
CA ASP A 2 -10.67 -8.34 7.64
C ASP A 2 -10.12 -7.57 8.86
N PRO A 3 -10.93 -7.40 9.92
CA PRO A 3 -10.50 -6.67 11.11
C PRO A 3 -9.32 -7.40 11.75
N SER A 4 -8.18 -6.71 11.87
CA SER A 4 -6.97 -7.29 12.46
C SER A 4 -6.25 -6.28 13.36
N LEU A 5 -5.69 -6.78 14.47
CA LEU A 5 -4.92 -5.99 15.44
C LEU A 5 -3.41 -6.23 15.27
N ARG A 6 -2.96 -6.47 14.04
CA ARG A 6 -1.55 -6.73 13.76
C ARG A 6 -0.77 -5.42 13.75
N LEU A 7 0.33 -5.38 14.50
CA LEU A 7 1.26 -4.24 14.50
C LEU A 7 2.20 -4.23 13.30
N VAL A 8 2.38 -5.38 12.66
CA VAL A 8 3.36 -5.59 11.58
C VAL A 8 2.68 -6.40 10.48
N PRO A 9 2.96 -6.10 9.19
CA PRO A 9 2.47 -6.89 8.07
C PRO A 9 2.75 -8.39 8.25
N ALA A 10 1.85 -9.21 7.74
CA ALA A 10 2.09 -10.65 7.69
C ALA A 10 3.34 -10.93 6.86
N THR A 11 4.16 -11.87 7.31
CA THR A 11 5.22 -12.42 6.46
C THR A 11 4.57 -13.20 5.32
N GLY A 12 4.94 -12.89 4.07
CA GLY A 12 4.49 -13.63 2.90
C GLY A 12 4.85 -15.11 2.96
N PRO A 13 4.20 -15.93 2.12
CA PRO A 13 4.50 -17.35 2.02
C PRO A 13 5.96 -17.54 1.59
N LYS A 14 6.72 -18.30 2.39
CA LYS A 14 8.10 -18.65 2.03
C LYS A 14 8.05 -19.53 0.78
N ALA A 15 8.60 -19.04 -0.33
CA ALA A 15 8.68 -19.76 -1.60
C ALA A 15 9.33 -21.15 -1.42
N ALA A 16 10.23 -21.31 -0.45
CA ALA A 16 10.92 -22.55 -0.15
C ALA A 16 10.13 -23.60 0.64
N ALA A 17 8.80 -23.67 0.51
CA ALA A 17 8.01 -24.73 1.13
C ALA A 17 8.13 -26.05 0.35
N LEU A 18 8.58 -27.12 1.01
CA LEU A 18 8.69 -28.46 0.41
C LEU A 18 7.33 -29.10 0.08
N GLN A 19 6.23 -28.57 0.62
CA GLN A 19 4.90 -29.17 0.53
C GLN A 19 4.41 -29.32 -0.93
N ASP A 20 4.71 -28.35 -1.78
CA ASP A 20 4.17 -28.32 -3.15
C ASP A 20 4.94 -29.24 -4.13
N THR A 21 6.16 -29.63 -3.76
CA THR A 21 7.07 -30.45 -4.60
C THR A 21 7.47 -31.76 -3.93
N SER A 22 6.97 -32.03 -2.72
CA SER A 22 7.29 -33.24 -1.99
C SER A 22 6.64 -34.46 -2.64
N SER A 23 7.46 -35.48 -2.84
CA SER A 23 7.01 -36.85 -3.05
C SER A 23 6.29 -37.38 -1.80
N ASN A 24 5.67 -38.56 -1.93
CA ASN A 24 5.02 -39.26 -0.82
C ASN A 24 5.96 -39.56 0.38
N PHE A 25 7.28 -39.38 0.21
CA PHE A 25 8.30 -39.51 1.25
C PHE A 25 8.75 -38.17 1.86
N GLY A 26 8.09 -37.06 1.53
CA GLY A 26 8.42 -35.73 2.05
C GLY A 26 9.65 -35.08 1.41
N LEU A 27 10.29 -35.74 0.43
CA LEU A 27 11.46 -35.23 -0.30
C LEU A 27 11.05 -34.63 -1.65
N HIS A 28 11.72 -33.57 -2.09
CA HIS A 28 11.49 -32.94 -3.40
C HIS A 28 11.63 -33.95 -4.55
N ASP A 29 10.61 -34.09 -5.39
CA ASP A 29 10.64 -34.95 -6.58
C ASP A 29 11.47 -34.30 -7.70
N THR A 30 12.76 -34.66 -7.75
CA THR A 30 13.71 -34.15 -8.75
C THR A 30 13.43 -34.64 -10.17
N LEU A 31 12.68 -35.74 -10.34
CA LEU A 31 12.39 -36.29 -11.66
C LEU A 31 11.26 -35.51 -12.35
N ARG A 32 10.27 -35.04 -11.58
CA ARG A 32 9.15 -34.25 -12.11
C ARG A 32 9.44 -32.76 -12.14
N TYR A 33 10.14 -32.23 -11.14
CA TYR A 33 10.35 -30.79 -10.96
C TYR A 33 11.80 -30.33 -11.21
N GLY A 34 12.72 -31.26 -11.52
CA GLY A 34 14.12 -30.96 -11.80
C GLY A 34 14.99 -30.72 -10.55
N PRO A 35 16.29 -30.40 -10.71
CA PRO A 35 17.16 -30.10 -9.58
C PRO A 35 16.82 -28.73 -8.96
N ARG A 36 16.52 -28.72 -7.66
CA ARG A 36 16.15 -27.50 -6.93
C ARG A 36 17.39 -26.72 -6.49
N SER A 37 17.41 -25.41 -6.75
CA SER A 37 18.38 -24.48 -6.16
C SER A 37 17.68 -23.57 -5.16
N ILE A 38 18.05 -23.68 -3.88
CA ILE A 38 17.53 -22.80 -2.81
C ILE A 38 17.84 -21.34 -3.13
N ALA A 39 18.98 -21.05 -3.76
CA ALA A 39 19.35 -19.70 -4.17
C ALA A 39 18.38 -19.14 -5.22
N ALA A 40 17.94 -19.95 -6.19
CA ALA A 40 16.99 -19.52 -7.22
C ALA A 40 15.57 -19.28 -6.67
N GLU A 41 15.18 -20.03 -5.66
CA GLU A 41 13.85 -19.94 -5.04
C GLU A 41 13.74 -18.81 -4.00
N VAL A 42 14.81 -18.59 -3.24
CA VAL A 42 14.94 -17.47 -2.29
C VAL A 42 15.13 -16.12 -3.01
N GLN A 43 15.41 -16.13 -4.31
CA GLN A 43 15.57 -14.89 -5.11
C GLN A 43 14.26 -14.15 -5.40
N THR A 44 13.15 -14.58 -4.81
CA THR A 44 11.85 -13.91 -4.89
C THR A 44 11.77 -12.77 -3.88
N THR A 45 12.42 -11.64 -4.20
CA THR A 45 12.33 -10.35 -3.49
C THR A 45 12.75 -10.32 -2.01
N SER A 46 13.28 -9.18 -1.58
CA SER A 46 13.63 -8.99 -0.17
C SER A 46 12.38 -9.07 0.70
N THR A 47 12.44 -9.81 1.81
CA THR A 47 11.37 -9.86 2.82
C THR A 47 11.02 -8.47 3.37
N VAL A 48 11.95 -7.52 3.27
CA VAL A 48 11.73 -6.12 3.66
C VAL A 48 10.84 -5.40 2.67
N LYS A 49 10.93 -5.74 1.37
CA LYS A 49 10.15 -5.07 0.32
C LYS A 49 8.65 -5.29 0.53
N GLU A 50 8.24 -6.56 0.64
CA GLU A 50 6.82 -6.91 0.89
C GLU A 50 6.30 -6.29 2.19
N ARG A 51 7.15 -6.26 3.23
CA ARG A 51 6.80 -5.58 4.48
C ARG A 51 6.60 -4.08 4.27
N LEU A 52 7.47 -3.42 3.50
CA LEU A 52 7.40 -1.99 3.29
C LEU A 52 6.15 -1.61 2.48
N GLU A 53 5.82 -2.40 1.45
CA GLU A 53 4.62 -2.22 0.62
C GLU A 53 3.32 -2.34 1.44
N ASN A 54 3.27 -3.29 2.37
CA ASN A 54 2.07 -3.56 3.18
C ASN A 54 2.01 -2.81 4.52
N TRP A 55 3.05 -2.01 4.84
CA TRP A 55 3.17 -1.36 6.16
C TRP A 55 2.03 -0.40 6.45
N GLU A 56 1.79 0.54 5.53
CA GLU A 56 0.78 1.59 5.70
C GLU A 56 -0.63 1.00 5.80
N GLU A 57 -0.95 0.02 4.94
CA GLU A 57 -2.24 -0.67 4.96
C GLU A 57 -2.48 -1.40 6.29
N THR A 58 -1.43 -2.04 6.83
CA THR A 58 -1.54 -2.76 8.10
C THR A 58 -1.76 -1.81 9.27
N GLN A 59 -1.05 -0.67 9.30
CA GLN A 59 -1.25 0.36 10.33
C GLN A 59 -2.65 0.97 10.26
N ASP A 60 -3.17 1.22 9.05
CA ASP A 60 -4.52 1.78 8.91
C ASP A 60 -5.60 0.79 9.31
N ASN A 61 -5.46 -0.49 8.95
CA ASN A 61 -6.36 -1.55 9.41
C ASN A 61 -6.36 -1.67 10.95
N LEU A 62 -5.19 -1.62 11.57
CA LEU A 62 -5.06 -1.60 13.02
C LEU A 62 -5.85 -0.42 13.63
N LYS A 63 -5.66 0.80 13.12
CA LYS A 63 -6.34 2.01 13.62
C LYS A 63 -7.86 1.94 13.45
N LEU A 64 -8.34 1.52 12.28
CA LEU A 64 -9.77 1.36 12.00
C LEU A 64 -10.40 0.25 12.86
N THR A 65 -9.67 -0.84 13.08
CA THR A 65 -10.11 -1.93 13.96
C THR A 65 -10.16 -1.48 15.43
N MET A 66 -9.19 -0.69 15.88
CA MET A 66 -9.23 -0.08 17.23
C MET A 66 -10.42 0.86 17.39
N LEU A 67 -10.66 1.75 16.41
CA LEU A 67 -11.81 2.65 16.42
C LEU A 67 -13.13 1.87 16.49
N ARG A 68 -13.24 0.78 15.71
CA ARG A 68 -14.39 -0.12 15.76
C ARG A 68 -14.60 -0.71 17.16
N ASN A 69 -13.52 -1.14 17.81
CA ASN A 69 -13.60 -1.81 19.12
C ASN A 69 -13.96 -0.84 20.25
N VAL A 70 -13.45 0.40 20.20
CA VAL A 70 -13.68 1.41 21.24
C VAL A 70 -15.02 2.13 21.06
N TYR A 71 -15.32 2.56 19.84
CA TYR A 71 -16.46 3.43 19.55
C TYR A 71 -17.61 2.71 18.81
N GLY A 72 -17.39 1.49 18.33
CA GLY A 72 -18.36 0.74 17.53
C GLY A 72 -18.21 0.96 16.03
N LEU A 73 -19.06 0.29 15.24
CA LEU A 73 -18.95 0.25 13.77
C LEU A 73 -19.08 1.62 13.07
N HIS A 74 -19.80 2.57 13.67
CA HIS A 74 -20.05 3.87 13.04
C HIS A 74 -18.77 4.72 12.90
N ALA A 75 -17.82 4.58 13.84
CA ALA A 75 -16.59 5.37 13.85
C ALA A 75 -15.67 5.13 12.64
N PRO A 76 -15.26 3.88 12.31
CA PRO A 76 -14.45 3.63 11.11
C PRO A 76 -15.20 3.96 9.82
N VAL A 77 -16.52 3.74 9.76
CA VAL A 77 -17.32 4.09 8.57
C VAL A 77 -17.29 5.61 8.33
N ARG A 78 -17.52 6.40 9.38
CA ARG A 78 -17.43 7.86 9.30
C ARG A 78 -16.04 8.32 8.86
N MET A 79 -14.99 7.78 9.46
CA MET A 79 -13.60 8.10 9.10
C MET A 79 -13.30 7.82 7.62
N LEU A 80 -13.74 6.67 7.11
CA LEU A 80 -13.57 6.32 5.69
C LEU A 80 -14.38 7.22 4.77
N LEU A 81 -15.58 7.64 5.16
CA LEU A 81 -16.38 8.60 4.40
C LEU A 81 -15.71 9.98 4.36
N GLU A 82 -15.23 10.48 5.50
CA GLU A 82 -14.50 11.75 5.58
C GLU A 82 -13.24 11.73 4.70
N ARG A 83 -12.44 10.66 4.77
CA ARG A 83 -11.27 10.48 3.90
C ARG A 83 -11.66 10.43 2.42
N LYS A 84 -12.75 9.73 2.06
CA LYS A 84 -13.23 9.67 0.68
C LYS A 84 -13.70 11.03 0.17
N SER A 85 -14.41 11.80 0.99
CA SER A 85 -14.85 13.15 0.66
C SER A 85 -13.67 14.09 0.45
N VAL A 86 -12.63 14.01 1.29
CA VAL A 86 -11.43 14.84 1.18
C VAL A 86 -10.52 14.40 0.02
N ALA A 87 -10.49 13.10 -0.29
CA ALA A 87 -9.76 12.57 -1.44
C ALA A 87 -10.36 13.02 -2.77
N MET A 88 -11.66 13.31 -2.82
CA MET A 88 -12.33 13.91 -3.98
C MET A 88 -11.94 15.39 -4.10
N ASN A 89 -10.72 15.64 -4.55
CA ASN A 89 -10.20 16.99 -4.67
C ASN A 89 -10.68 17.67 -5.97
N ALA A 90 -11.51 18.70 -5.82
CA ALA A 90 -12.01 19.52 -6.91
C ALA A 90 -10.99 20.57 -7.41
N HIS A 91 -9.74 20.53 -6.95
CA HIS A 91 -8.72 21.46 -7.42
C HIS A 91 -8.41 21.31 -8.91
N MET A 92 -7.93 22.43 -9.47
CA MET A 92 -7.47 22.54 -10.84
C MET A 92 -6.31 21.56 -11.10
N PRO A 93 -6.40 20.64 -12.08
CA PRO A 93 -5.34 19.67 -12.36
C PRO A 93 -3.99 20.30 -12.75
N ALA A 94 -4.01 21.55 -13.20
CA ALA A 94 -2.84 22.27 -13.67
C ALA A 94 -1.90 22.76 -12.58
N PHE A 95 -2.39 22.83 -11.35
CA PHE A 95 -1.58 23.24 -10.21
C PHE A 95 -1.37 22.07 -9.26
N SER A 96 -0.12 21.90 -8.81
CA SER A 96 0.17 20.99 -7.71
C SER A 96 -0.58 21.45 -6.47
N THR A 97 -1.27 20.51 -5.83
CA THR A 97 -1.97 20.78 -4.56
C THR A 97 -1.58 19.72 -3.56
N SER A 98 -1.26 20.14 -2.34
CA SER A 98 -1.09 19.25 -1.20
C SER A 98 -2.44 19.05 -0.53
N ASN A 99 -2.78 17.80 -0.21
CA ASN A 99 -4.06 17.48 0.44
C ASN A 99 -3.88 17.36 1.96
N VAL A 100 -3.51 18.47 2.60
CA VAL A 100 -3.21 18.52 4.05
C VAL A 100 -4.35 17.97 4.90
N HIS A 101 -5.61 18.18 4.48
CA HIS A 101 -6.77 17.64 5.17
C HIS A 101 -6.78 16.11 5.19
N LEU A 102 -6.35 15.46 4.09
CA LEU A 102 -6.22 14.01 4.03
C LEU A 102 -5.13 13.56 5.00
N ASP A 103 -4.00 14.26 5.04
CA ASP A 103 -2.87 13.92 5.90
C ASP A 103 -3.27 13.97 7.39
N VAL A 104 -4.06 14.95 7.79
CA VAL A 104 -4.65 15.04 9.14
C VAL A 104 -5.56 13.84 9.45
N LEU A 105 -6.43 13.45 8.51
CA LEU A 105 -7.33 12.29 8.69
C LEU A 105 -6.59 10.93 8.69
N MET A 106 -5.44 10.86 8.03
CA MET A 106 -4.54 9.71 8.09
C MET A 106 -3.70 9.74 9.38
N GLY A 107 -3.42 10.92 9.93
CA GLY A 107 -2.51 11.14 11.06
C GLY A 107 -1.04 11.17 10.65
N ARG A 108 -0.78 11.73 9.46
CA ARG A 108 0.56 11.86 8.85
C ARG A 108 1.06 13.31 8.86
N ASP A 109 0.30 14.24 9.43
CA ASP A 109 0.59 15.69 9.48
C ASP A 109 1.84 16.04 10.28
N GLU A 110 2.23 15.20 11.24
CA GLU A 110 3.42 15.39 12.06
C GLU A 110 4.69 14.74 11.49
N THR A 111 4.57 13.98 10.39
CA THR A 111 5.67 13.18 9.83
C THR A 111 6.02 13.61 8.41
N LEU A 112 7.31 13.60 8.07
CA LEU A 112 7.79 13.82 6.72
C LEU A 112 8.38 12.52 6.16
N ASP A 113 8.03 12.19 4.92
CA ASP A 113 8.54 11.04 4.20
C ASP A 113 9.43 11.45 3.02
N THR A 114 10.16 10.49 2.48
CA THR A 114 11.01 10.60 1.29
C THR A 114 10.30 11.27 0.12
N VAL A 115 9.00 11.01 -0.07
CA VAL A 115 8.20 11.61 -1.14
C VAL A 115 8.03 13.12 -1.01
N ASP A 116 8.11 13.67 0.20
CA ASP A 116 7.87 15.09 0.45
C ASP A 116 9.07 15.96 0.07
N PHE A 117 10.29 15.46 0.28
CA PHE A 117 11.52 16.19 -0.06
C PHE A 117 12.20 15.70 -1.33
N MET A 118 11.97 14.46 -1.76
CA MET A 118 12.47 13.90 -3.02
C MET A 118 11.41 13.96 -4.13
N MET A 119 10.70 15.08 -4.23
CA MET A 119 9.69 15.22 -5.28
C MET A 119 10.33 15.06 -6.67
N PRO A 120 9.73 14.25 -7.58
CA PRO A 120 10.20 14.15 -8.96
C PRO A 120 10.21 15.54 -9.63
N ASN A 121 11.22 15.82 -10.44
CA ASN A 121 11.41 17.07 -11.19
C ASN A 121 10.18 17.57 -12.00
N GLY A 122 9.17 16.72 -12.23
CA GLY A 122 7.93 17.05 -12.90
C GLY A 122 6.89 17.77 -12.05
N THR A 123 6.94 17.70 -10.71
CA THR A 123 5.94 18.35 -9.84
C THR A 123 6.14 19.87 -9.70
N LEU A 124 7.34 20.34 -10.03
CA LEU A 124 7.70 21.76 -10.12
C LEU A 124 7.48 22.35 -11.52
N ARG A 125 7.06 21.54 -12.51
CA ARG A 125 6.77 22.06 -13.85
C ARG A 125 5.51 22.91 -13.79
N GLN A 126 5.62 24.13 -14.28
CA GLN A 126 4.44 24.93 -14.59
C GLN A 126 3.67 24.26 -15.73
N PRO A 127 2.32 24.25 -15.66
CA PRO A 127 1.50 23.67 -16.71
C PRO A 127 1.72 24.44 -18.02
N LEU A 128 1.98 23.70 -19.10
CA LEU A 128 2.19 24.27 -20.44
C LEU A 128 0.85 24.70 -21.06
N ASP A 129 -0.22 23.95 -20.79
CA ASP A 129 -1.58 24.22 -21.25
C ASP A 129 -2.61 23.66 -20.25
N ILE A 130 -3.40 24.55 -19.66
CA ILE A 130 -4.42 24.22 -18.66
C ILE A 130 -5.58 23.44 -19.29
N HIS A 131 -5.89 23.71 -20.57
CA HIS A 131 -7.02 23.09 -21.26
C HIS A 131 -6.76 21.60 -21.51
N ALA A 132 -5.59 21.26 -22.05
CA ALA A 132 -5.18 19.87 -22.28
C ALA A 132 -5.14 19.04 -20.99
N GLU A 133 -4.73 19.63 -19.86
CA GLU A 133 -4.73 18.95 -18.57
C GLU A 133 -6.14 18.73 -17.99
N MET A 134 -7.05 19.66 -18.26
CA MET A 134 -8.46 19.53 -17.88
C MET A 134 -9.16 18.43 -18.70
N GLU A 135 -8.94 18.39 -20.00
CA GLU A 135 -9.43 17.32 -20.90
C GLU A 135 -8.95 15.95 -20.44
N ARG A 136 -7.64 15.81 -20.14
CA ARG A 136 -7.06 14.59 -19.58
C ARG A 136 -7.70 14.16 -18.25
N LYS A 137 -7.98 15.10 -17.34
CA LYS A 137 -8.64 14.79 -16.05
C LYS A 137 -10.09 14.34 -16.26
N LEU A 138 -10.80 15.00 -17.18
CA LEU A 138 -12.22 14.76 -17.43
C LEU A 138 -12.47 13.59 -18.40
N ARG A 139 -11.41 13.04 -19.00
CA ARG A 139 -11.46 11.98 -20.02
C ARG A 139 -12.35 12.38 -21.22
N MET A 140 -12.26 13.65 -21.60
CA MET A 140 -12.84 14.19 -22.84
C MET A 140 -11.76 14.25 -23.91
#